data_AF-A0A1X7K8Y5-F1
#
_entry.id   AF-A0A1X7K8Y5-F1
#
_cell.length_a   1.000
_cell.length_b   1.000
_cell.length_c   1.000
_cell.angle_alpha   90.00
_cell.angle_beta   90.00
_cell.angle_gamma   90.00
#
_symmetry.space_group_name_H-M   'P 1'
#
loop_
_entity.id
_entity.type
_entity.pdbx_description
1 polymer ?
#
loop_
_entity_poly.entity_id
_entity_poly.type
_entity_poly.pdbx_seq_one_letter_code
_entity_poly.pdbx_strand_id
1 'polypeptide(L)'
;MDIPVWQYCISMIGYIILLLVIVGIMRKHYKFAHWFWIASLLTFPLWLMGGVEGWFRWAKILSVILPTIFVGFIRIANYEKREGRFWSSLQKDWVLWFVYGVLFLNIMEATIKDFTMGNMFNALTGFLLCVTIPFAPKYWEISNKKHGDLIAYTTVGWNFLYTTWNAAFVYAETPQFFASSICILLAAELYPIIKRRPELYIIARVYTLAAHLLLRACFVNLFPTLMDSTTWYNADVMNYWGMINFALIVPFVFWHMWQLHTGKAEVSFRRGRTELN
;
A
#
# COMPACT_ATOMS: atom_id res chain seq x y z
N MET A 1 -1.00 27.31 11.18
CA MET A 1 -1.91 27.95 10.22
C MET A 1 -3.24 27.25 10.33
N ASP A 2 -4.30 27.94 10.74
CA ASP A 2 -5.64 27.34 10.78
C ASP A 2 -6.19 27.28 9.36
N ILE A 3 -5.93 26.17 8.68
CA ILE A 3 -6.51 25.88 7.38
C ILE A 3 -8.02 25.70 7.60
N PRO A 4 -8.89 26.43 6.88
CA PRO A 4 -10.32 26.32 7.08
C PRO A 4 -10.84 24.94 6.63
N VAL A 5 -11.84 24.41 7.34
CA VAL A 5 -12.36 23.04 7.13
C VAL A 5 -12.77 22.77 5.69
N TRP A 6 -13.35 23.76 4.99
CA TRP A 6 -13.74 23.62 3.58
C TRP A 6 -12.55 23.36 2.65
N GLN A 7 -11.37 23.92 2.96
CA GLN A 7 -10.16 23.71 2.17
C GLN A 7 -9.66 22.27 2.31
N TYR A 8 -9.73 21.67 3.52
CA TYR A 8 -9.47 20.24 3.68
C TYR A 8 -10.46 19.41 2.86
N CYS A 9 -11.76 19.69 2.95
CA CYS A 9 -12.78 18.93 2.21
C CYS A 9 -12.50 18.94 0.69
N ILE A 10 -12.30 20.11 0.10
CA ILE A 10 -12.07 20.25 -1.35
C ILE A 10 -10.75 19.59 -1.75
N SER A 11 -9.66 19.88 -1.03
CA SER A 11 -8.35 19.37 -1.38
C SER A 11 -8.28 17.85 -1.21
N MET A 12 -8.83 17.29 -0.13
CA MET A 12 -8.81 15.85 0.15
C MET A 12 -9.66 15.08 -0.85
N ILE A 13 -10.88 15.55 -1.15
CA ILE A 13 -11.74 14.94 -2.18
C ILE A 13 -11.07 15.01 -3.55
N GLY A 14 -10.54 16.18 -3.92
CA GLY A 14 -9.81 16.35 -5.18
C GLY A 14 -8.61 15.42 -5.29
N TYR A 15 -7.86 15.25 -4.20
CA TYR A 15 -6.69 14.37 -4.16
C TYR A 15 -7.07 12.88 -4.22
N ILE A 16 -8.13 12.45 -3.54
CA ILE A 16 -8.66 11.09 -3.64
C ILE A 16 -9.08 10.79 -5.09
N ILE A 17 -9.82 11.70 -5.73
CA ILE A 17 -10.24 11.55 -7.13
C ILE A 17 -9.02 11.44 -8.04
N LEU A 18 -8.03 12.32 -7.86
CA LEU A 18 -6.78 12.28 -8.62
C LEU A 18 -6.09 10.91 -8.49
N LEU A 19 -5.96 10.40 -7.26
CA LEU A 19 -5.35 9.09 -7.01
C LEU A 19 -6.14 7.94 -7.64
N LEU A 20 -7.47 7.96 -7.55
CA LEU A 20 -8.33 6.95 -8.20
C LEU A 20 -8.16 6.96 -9.72
N VAL A 21 -8.03 8.15 -10.33
CA VAL A 21 -7.75 8.32 -11.76
C VAL A 21 -6.36 7.77 -12.10
N ILE A 22 -5.34 8.13 -11.32
CA ILE A 22 -3.96 7.63 -11.50
C ILE A 22 -3.94 6.10 -11.44
N VAL A 23 -4.50 5.47 -10.40
CA VAL A 23 -4.56 4.00 -10.28
C VAL A 23 -5.32 3.41 -11.46
N GLY A 24 -6.42 4.03 -11.87
CA GLY A 24 -7.20 3.62 -13.04
C GLY A 24 -6.39 3.60 -14.34
N ILE A 25 -5.64 4.67 -14.61
CA ILE A 25 -4.80 4.84 -15.81
C ILE A 25 -3.60 3.89 -15.74
N MET A 26 -2.86 3.90 -14.64
CA MET A 26 -1.63 3.09 -14.47
C MET A 26 -1.93 1.59 -14.52
N ARG A 27 -3.09 1.17 -14.03
CA ARG A 27 -3.55 -0.22 -14.17
C ARG A 27 -3.90 -0.54 -15.61
N LYS A 28 -4.73 0.27 -16.29
CA LYS A 28 -5.18 -0.03 -17.66
C LYS A 28 -4.03 0.02 -18.67
N HIS A 29 -3.13 0.98 -18.53
CA HIS A 29 -2.01 1.22 -19.44
C HIS A 29 -0.69 0.76 -18.79
N TYR A 30 -0.53 -0.55 -18.59
CA TYR A 30 0.63 -1.14 -17.91
C TYR A 30 1.99 -0.75 -18.53
N LYS A 31 2.06 -0.58 -19.87
CA LYS A 31 3.28 -0.08 -20.56
C LYS A 31 3.62 1.35 -20.18
N PHE A 32 2.62 2.22 -20.21
CA PHE A 32 2.77 3.62 -19.81
C PHE A 32 3.20 3.70 -18.35
N ALA A 33 2.54 2.95 -17.46
CA ALA A 33 2.90 2.89 -16.05
C ALA A 33 4.36 2.46 -15.86
N HIS A 34 4.79 1.41 -16.56
CA HIS A 34 6.16 0.93 -16.47
C HIS A 34 7.19 2.00 -16.86
N TRP A 35 7.01 2.64 -18.03
CA TRP A 35 7.91 3.71 -18.47
C TRP A 35 7.84 4.95 -17.58
N PHE A 36 6.65 5.30 -17.07
CA PHE A 36 6.45 6.40 -16.15
C PHE A 36 7.24 6.18 -14.84
N TRP A 37 7.15 4.98 -14.25
CA TRP A 37 7.89 4.68 -13.01
C TRP A 37 9.40 4.62 -13.23
N ILE A 38 9.87 4.14 -14.39
CA ILE A 38 11.30 4.25 -14.74
C ILE A 38 11.72 5.71 -14.86
N ALA A 39 10.94 6.54 -15.58
CA ALA A 39 11.20 7.96 -15.72
C ALA A 39 11.14 8.70 -14.38
N SER A 40 10.35 8.23 -13.41
CA SER A 40 10.28 8.82 -12.08
C SER A 40 11.63 8.80 -11.34
N LEU A 41 12.51 7.83 -11.64
CA LEU A 41 13.88 7.81 -11.09
C LEU A 41 14.72 9.01 -11.57
N LEU A 42 14.44 9.53 -12.77
CA LEU A 42 15.12 10.72 -13.31
C LEU A 42 14.68 12.02 -12.64
N THR A 43 13.65 11.99 -11.78
CA THR A 43 13.22 13.15 -11.00
C THR A 43 14.07 13.38 -9.75
N PHE A 44 15.12 12.58 -9.52
CA PHE A 44 16.06 12.74 -8.41
C PHE A 44 16.64 14.17 -8.25
N PRO A 45 16.87 14.99 -9.31
CA PRO A 45 17.34 16.36 -9.12
C PRO A 45 16.29 17.23 -8.43
N LEU A 46 15.00 17.01 -8.70
CA LEU A 46 13.91 17.70 -8.04
C LEU A 46 13.80 17.30 -6.56
N TRP A 47 14.16 16.07 -6.20
CA TRP A 47 14.15 15.62 -4.81
C TRP A 47 15.25 16.31 -4.00
N LEU A 48 16.43 16.48 -4.61
CA LEU A 48 17.54 17.23 -4.03
C LEU A 48 17.17 18.72 -3.87
N MET A 49 16.60 19.33 -4.91
CA MET A 49 16.16 20.73 -4.86
C MET A 49 14.99 20.98 -3.91
N GLY A 50 14.11 19.98 -3.73
CA GLY A 50 12.98 20.05 -2.81
C GLY A 50 13.35 19.91 -1.34
N GLY A 51 14.61 19.63 -1.00
CA GLY A 51 15.03 19.45 0.39
C GLY A 51 14.72 18.06 0.96
N VAL A 52 14.74 17.01 0.13
CA VAL A 52 14.74 15.62 0.60
C VAL A 52 16.13 15.31 1.20
N GLU A 53 16.32 15.76 2.44
CA GLU A 53 17.52 15.51 3.22
C GLU A 53 17.37 14.25 4.08
N GLY A 54 18.46 13.47 4.15
CA GLY A 54 18.58 12.26 4.97
C GLY A 54 18.41 10.95 4.19
N TRP A 55 19.35 10.03 4.43
CA TRP A 55 19.38 8.68 3.85
C TRP A 55 18.05 7.94 4.01
N PHE A 56 17.36 8.14 5.13
CA PHE A 56 16.09 7.49 5.42
C PHE A 56 14.98 7.82 4.40
N ARG A 57 14.86 9.10 4.00
CA ARG A 57 13.81 9.51 3.04
C ARG A 57 14.12 8.98 1.63
N TRP A 58 15.40 8.99 1.25
CA TRP A 58 15.88 8.38 0.01
C TRP A 58 15.60 6.88 -0.03
N ALA A 59 15.97 6.17 1.02
CA ALA A 59 15.71 4.74 1.15
C ALA A 59 14.22 4.42 1.04
N LYS A 60 13.35 5.24 1.65
CA LYS A 60 11.89 5.06 1.60
C LYS A 60 11.29 5.26 0.20
N ILE A 61 11.74 6.31 -0.51
CA ILE A 61 11.26 6.58 -1.87
C ILE A 61 11.70 5.45 -2.81
N LEU A 62 12.97 5.04 -2.73
CA LEU A 62 13.50 3.95 -3.55
C LEU A 62 12.88 2.59 -3.20
N SER A 63 12.63 2.32 -1.92
CA SER A 63 12.01 1.06 -1.46
C SER A 63 10.56 0.90 -1.92
N VAL A 64 9.91 1.97 -2.40
CA VAL A 64 8.57 1.91 -3.00
C VAL A 64 8.62 1.98 -4.52
N ILE A 65 9.45 2.85 -5.11
CA ILE A 65 9.54 2.99 -6.56
C ILE A 65 10.14 1.74 -7.22
N LEU A 66 11.21 1.17 -6.66
CA LEU A 66 11.88 0.01 -7.26
C LEU A 66 10.97 -1.22 -7.33
N PRO A 67 10.23 -1.60 -6.26
CA PRO A 67 9.24 -2.67 -6.39
C PRO A 67 8.10 -2.32 -7.34
N THR A 68 7.70 -1.05 -7.45
CA THR A 68 6.66 -0.63 -8.41
C THR A 68 7.12 -0.82 -9.86
N ILE A 69 8.38 -0.49 -10.17
CA ILE A 69 9.00 -0.76 -11.47
C ILE A 69 9.08 -2.27 -11.72
N PHE A 70 9.47 -3.04 -10.70
CA PHE A 70 9.53 -4.49 -10.76
C PHE A 70 8.16 -5.11 -11.06
N VAL A 71 7.10 -4.67 -10.38
CA VAL A 71 5.71 -5.01 -10.72
C VAL A 71 5.41 -4.67 -12.18
N GLY A 72 5.83 -3.51 -12.68
CA GLY A 72 5.71 -3.17 -14.11
C GLY A 72 6.34 -4.22 -15.04
N PHE A 73 7.56 -4.68 -14.74
CA PHE A 73 8.24 -5.74 -15.51
C PHE A 73 7.48 -7.07 -15.46
N ILE A 74 7.01 -7.48 -14.27
CA ILE A 74 6.25 -8.72 -14.07
C ILE A 74 4.96 -8.71 -14.91
N ARG A 75 4.24 -7.58 -14.91
CA ARG A 75 2.98 -7.43 -15.65
C ARG A 75 3.22 -7.53 -17.16
N ILE A 76 4.27 -6.90 -17.67
CA ILE A 76 4.66 -7.01 -19.09
C ILE A 76 5.06 -8.45 -19.43
N ALA A 77 5.88 -9.08 -18.58
CA ALA A 77 6.36 -10.44 -18.77
C ALA A 77 5.21 -11.44 -18.92
N ASN A 78 4.23 -11.39 -18.01
CA ASN A 78 3.10 -12.32 -17.97
C ASN A 78 2.03 -11.99 -19.01
N TYR A 79 1.67 -10.71 -19.18
CA TYR A 79 0.60 -10.33 -20.11
C TYR A 79 0.99 -10.51 -21.57
N GLU A 80 2.22 -10.14 -21.95
CA GLU A 80 2.70 -10.29 -23.32
C GLU A 80 3.31 -11.67 -23.60
N LYS A 81 3.38 -12.55 -22.59
CA LYS A 81 4.01 -13.86 -22.67
C LYS A 81 5.39 -13.82 -23.33
N ARG A 82 6.20 -12.81 -22.97
CA ARG A 82 7.50 -12.59 -23.61
C ARG A 82 8.41 -13.78 -23.38
N GLU A 83 9.05 -14.22 -24.47
CA GLU A 83 10.00 -15.31 -24.44
C GLU A 83 11.44 -14.79 -24.22
N GLY A 84 12.27 -15.61 -23.57
CA GLY A 84 13.68 -15.29 -23.25
C GLY A 84 14.02 -15.58 -21.78
N ARG A 85 15.30 -15.86 -21.49
CA ARG A 85 15.77 -16.32 -20.16
C ARG A 85 15.41 -15.38 -19.00
N PHE A 86 15.41 -14.07 -19.27
CA PHE A 86 15.01 -13.05 -18.29
C PHE A 86 13.49 -13.01 -18.09
N TRP A 87 12.72 -12.95 -19.17
CA TRP A 87 11.26 -12.85 -19.13
C TRP A 87 10.59 -14.12 -18.60
N SER A 88 11.09 -15.29 -18.97
CA SER A 88 10.61 -16.58 -18.45
C SER A 88 10.92 -16.75 -16.96
N SER A 89 11.99 -16.12 -16.45
CA SER A 89 12.25 -16.08 -15.01
C SER A 89 11.19 -15.25 -14.29
N LEU A 90 10.78 -14.11 -14.84
CA LEU A 90 9.76 -13.22 -14.25
C LEU A 90 8.32 -13.77 -14.28
N GLN A 91 8.10 -14.91 -14.93
CA GLN A 91 6.82 -15.62 -14.96
C GLN A 91 6.74 -16.73 -13.88
N LYS A 92 7.81 -16.97 -13.13
CA LYS A 92 7.88 -18.04 -12.11
C LYS A 92 7.40 -17.59 -10.73
N ASP A 93 7.05 -18.55 -9.90
CA ASP A 93 6.51 -18.35 -8.54
C ASP A 93 7.43 -17.56 -7.58
N TRP A 94 8.75 -17.54 -7.79
CA TRP A 94 9.67 -16.76 -6.96
C TRP A 94 9.33 -15.26 -6.97
N VAL A 95 8.71 -14.79 -8.05
CA VAL A 95 8.26 -13.41 -8.20
C VAL A 95 7.15 -13.08 -7.20
N LEU A 96 6.24 -14.01 -6.96
CA LEU A 96 5.17 -13.84 -5.98
C LEU A 96 5.75 -13.77 -4.56
N TRP A 97 6.76 -14.59 -4.27
CA TRP A 97 7.52 -14.50 -3.01
C TRP A 97 8.27 -13.18 -2.87
N PHE A 98 8.84 -12.64 -3.95
CA PHE A 98 9.49 -11.33 -3.93
C PHE A 98 8.51 -10.22 -3.57
N VAL A 99 7.35 -10.16 -4.24
CA VAL A 99 6.35 -9.12 -3.99
C VAL A 99 5.74 -9.27 -2.58
N TYR A 100 5.50 -10.51 -2.14
CA TYR A 100 5.12 -10.81 -0.75
C TYR A 100 6.18 -10.30 0.23
N GLY A 101 7.46 -10.56 -0.02
CA GLY A 101 8.58 -10.10 0.79
C GLY A 101 8.68 -8.58 0.86
N VAL A 102 8.45 -7.87 -0.26
CA VAL A 102 8.40 -6.41 -0.28
C VAL A 102 7.26 -5.88 0.61
N LEU A 103 6.06 -6.45 0.51
CA LEU A 103 4.93 -6.06 1.36
C LEU A 103 5.27 -6.31 2.84
N PHE A 104 5.79 -7.50 3.16
CA PHE A 104 6.21 -7.87 4.51
C PHE A 104 7.25 -6.89 5.06
N LEU A 105 8.29 -6.58 4.29
CA LEU A 105 9.32 -5.62 4.67
C LEU A 105 8.76 -4.22 4.87
N ASN A 106 7.80 -3.79 4.04
CA ASN A 106 7.18 -2.48 4.18
C ASN A 106 6.38 -2.35 5.48
N ILE A 107 5.62 -3.39 5.86
CA ILE A 107 4.89 -3.44 7.13
C ILE A 107 5.86 -3.54 8.31
N MET A 108 6.88 -4.39 8.21
CA MET A 108 7.87 -4.60 9.27
C MET A 108 8.70 -3.34 9.54
N GLU A 109 9.13 -2.62 8.49
CA GLU A 109 9.86 -1.35 8.62
C GLU A 109 9.04 -0.32 9.42
N ALA A 110 7.77 -0.14 9.07
CA ALA A 110 6.86 0.74 9.79
C ALA A 110 6.57 0.24 11.21
N THR A 111 6.47 -1.08 11.41
CA THR A 111 6.29 -1.69 12.74
C THR A 111 7.46 -1.43 13.68
N ILE A 112 8.70 -1.58 13.18
CA ILE A 112 9.91 -1.28 13.96
C ILE A 112 9.92 0.21 14.31
N LYS A 113 9.53 1.06 13.37
CA LYS A 113 9.47 2.49 13.61
C LYS A 113 8.39 2.86 14.64
N ASP A 114 7.20 2.27 14.58
CA ASP A 114 6.16 2.41 15.62
C ASP A 114 6.70 2.03 17.01
N PHE A 115 7.45 0.93 17.09
CA PHE A 115 8.05 0.51 18.34
C PHE A 115 9.05 1.54 18.87
N THR A 116 9.91 2.10 18.01
CA THR A 116 10.88 3.15 18.39
C THR A 116 10.22 4.47 18.80
N MET A 117 9.00 4.74 18.32
CA MET A 117 8.22 5.94 18.67
C MET A 117 7.42 5.75 19.97
N GLY A 118 7.47 4.58 20.61
CA GLY A 118 6.73 4.27 21.84
C GLY A 118 5.30 3.79 21.62
N ASN A 119 4.85 3.61 20.37
CA ASN A 119 3.51 3.11 20.04
C ASN A 119 3.47 1.57 20.05
N MET A 120 3.65 0.97 21.23
CA MET A 120 3.85 -0.48 21.37
C MET A 120 2.64 -1.31 20.87
N PHE A 121 1.41 -0.89 21.15
CA PHE A 121 0.22 -1.64 20.72
C PHE A 121 0.02 -1.62 19.21
N ASN A 122 0.33 -0.50 18.55
CA ASN A 122 0.28 -0.44 17.09
C ASN A 122 1.44 -1.24 16.47
N ALA A 123 2.62 -1.24 17.08
CA ALA A 123 3.73 -2.09 16.65
C ALA A 123 3.37 -3.58 16.74
N LEU A 124 2.77 -4.03 17.85
CA LEU A 124 2.29 -5.41 17.99
C LEU A 124 1.24 -5.75 16.93
N THR A 125 0.35 -4.81 16.62
CA THR A 125 -0.62 -4.98 15.53
C THR A 125 0.06 -5.14 14.17
N GLY A 126 1.08 -4.33 13.87
CA GLY A 126 1.87 -4.44 12.65
C GLY A 126 2.59 -5.78 12.53
N PHE A 127 3.15 -6.29 13.63
CA PHE A 127 3.74 -7.62 13.68
C PHE A 127 2.70 -8.73 13.40
N LEU A 128 1.52 -8.65 14.01
CA LEU A 128 0.45 -9.62 13.77
C LEU A 128 -0.13 -9.51 12.35
N LEU A 129 -0.12 -8.32 11.74
CA LEU A 129 -0.46 -8.12 10.34
C LEU A 129 0.53 -8.82 9.40
N CYS A 130 1.83 -8.77 9.71
CA CYS A 130 2.86 -9.54 9.01
C CYS A 130 2.63 -11.05 9.09
N VAL A 131 2.21 -11.56 10.25
CA VAL A 131 1.91 -12.99 10.46
C VAL A 131 0.66 -13.43 9.71
N THR A 132 -0.30 -12.52 9.50
CA THR A 132 -1.59 -12.82 8.86
C THR A 132 -1.67 -12.45 7.38
N ILE A 133 -0.53 -12.13 6.74
CA ILE A 133 -0.47 -11.97 5.29
C ILE A 133 -0.75 -13.34 4.66
N PRO A 134 -1.72 -13.46 3.73
CA PRO A 134 -1.94 -14.71 3.01
C PRO A 134 -0.66 -15.16 2.29
N PHE A 135 -0.24 -16.41 2.51
CA PHE A 135 1.03 -16.93 1.97
C PHE A 135 1.07 -16.92 0.43
N ALA A 136 2.17 -16.41 -0.12
CA ALA A 136 2.55 -16.65 -1.51
C ALA A 136 3.12 -18.08 -1.66
N PRO A 137 3.01 -18.75 -2.83
CA PRO A 137 2.24 -18.34 -4.01
C PRO A 137 0.74 -18.73 -3.91
N LYS A 138 0.30 -19.46 -2.88
CA LYS A 138 -1.07 -20.05 -2.84
C LYS A 138 -2.21 -19.04 -2.97
N TYR A 139 -2.05 -17.84 -2.38
CA TYR A 139 -3.07 -16.78 -2.37
C TYR A 139 -2.65 -15.54 -3.17
N TRP A 140 -1.63 -15.65 -4.00
CA TRP A 140 -1.10 -14.57 -4.83
C TRP A 140 -1.03 -15.05 -6.27
N GLU A 141 -1.48 -14.22 -7.20
CA GLU A 141 -1.49 -14.58 -8.62
C GLU A 141 -1.17 -13.34 -9.45
N ILE A 142 -0.50 -13.54 -10.58
CA ILE A 142 -0.44 -12.53 -11.63
C ILE A 142 -1.48 -12.94 -12.68
N SER A 143 -2.53 -12.14 -12.82
CA SER A 143 -3.63 -12.48 -13.69
C SER A 143 -3.19 -12.58 -15.14
N ASN A 144 -3.50 -13.70 -15.79
CA ASN A 144 -3.33 -13.83 -17.24
C ASN A 144 -4.43 -13.11 -18.04
N LYS A 145 -5.43 -12.53 -17.36
CA LYS A 145 -6.55 -11.80 -17.96
C LYS A 145 -6.13 -10.34 -18.27
N LYS A 146 -7.03 -9.57 -18.92
CA LYS A 146 -6.76 -8.16 -19.33
C LYS A 146 -6.01 -7.37 -18.26
N HIS A 147 -4.88 -6.79 -18.66
CA HIS A 147 -3.97 -5.92 -17.88
C HIS A 147 -2.94 -6.62 -16.98
N GLY A 148 -2.88 -7.95 -16.90
CA GLY A 148 -1.76 -8.59 -16.22
C GLY A 148 -1.68 -8.27 -14.72
N ASP A 149 -2.81 -8.08 -14.03
CA ASP A 149 -2.82 -7.48 -12.70
C ASP A 149 -2.21 -8.39 -11.63
N LEU A 150 -1.46 -7.81 -10.69
CA LEU A 150 -1.08 -8.49 -9.45
C LEU A 150 -2.32 -8.61 -8.55
N ILE A 151 -2.74 -9.84 -8.30
CA ILE A 151 -3.87 -10.22 -7.48
C ILE A 151 -3.32 -10.81 -6.18
N ALA A 152 -3.78 -10.26 -5.05
CA ALA A 152 -3.57 -10.85 -3.74
C ALA A 152 -4.95 -11.09 -3.09
N TYR A 153 -5.23 -12.34 -2.73
CA TYR A 153 -6.50 -12.73 -2.12
C TYR A 153 -6.49 -12.43 -0.62
N THR A 154 -6.67 -11.15 -0.28
CA THR A 154 -6.78 -10.70 1.12
C THR A 154 -8.23 -10.63 1.59
N THR A 155 -8.46 -10.83 2.89
CA THR A 155 -9.79 -10.72 3.49
C THR A 155 -10.17 -9.27 3.76
N VAL A 156 -11.46 -8.97 3.91
CA VAL A 156 -11.94 -7.62 4.26
C VAL A 156 -11.35 -7.19 5.61
N GLY A 157 -11.34 -8.11 6.59
CA GLY A 157 -10.78 -7.86 7.91
C GLY A 157 -9.30 -7.47 7.86
N TRP A 158 -8.49 -8.19 7.06
CA TRP A 158 -7.08 -7.85 6.89
C TRP A 158 -6.90 -6.47 6.23
N ASN A 159 -7.65 -6.15 5.17
CA ASN A 159 -7.57 -4.84 4.51
C ASN A 159 -7.94 -3.71 5.48
N PHE A 160 -9.02 -3.88 6.23
CA PHE A 160 -9.47 -2.89 7.21
C PHE A 160 -8.42 -2.68 8.30
N LEU A 161 -7.93 -3.77 8.91
CA LEU A 161 -6.90 -3.76 9.95
C LEU A 161 -5.59 -3.14 9.45
N TYR A 162 -5.18 -3.47 8.23
CA TYR A 162 -4.01 -2.89 7.60
C TYR A 162 -4.18 -1.39 7.33
N THR A 163 -5.35 -0.97 6.85
CA THR A 163 -5.67 0.44 6.60
C THR A 163 -5.69 1.27 7.90
N THR A 164 -6.36 0.80 8.95
CA THR A 164 -6.41 1.49 10.26
C THR A 164 -5.05 1.51 10.97
N TRP A 165 -4.29 0.42 10.90
CA TRP A 165 -2.93 0.34 11.45
C TRP A 165 -1.99 1.33 10.76
N ASN A 166 -2.06 1.42 9.43
CA ASN A 166 -1.22 2.35 8.65
C ASN A 166 -1.60 3.81 8.92
N ALA A 167 -2.90 4.11 9.09
CA ALA A 167 -3.35 5.43 9.52
C ALA A 167 -2.78 5.79 10.90
N ALA A 168 -2.88 4.90 11.88
CA ALA A 168 -2.33 5.13 13.22
C ALA A 168 -0.80 5.32 13.20
N PHE A 169 -0.07 4.55 12.38
CA PHE A 169 1.37 4.73 12.17
C PHE A 169 1.70 6.12 11.64
N VAL A 170 1.04 6.58 10.58
CA VAL A 170 1.33 7.90 9.98
C VAL A 170 0.91 9.05 10.91
N TYR A 171 -0.18 8.87 11.65
CA TYR A 171 -0.62 9.81 12.67
C TYR A 171 0.46 10.04 13.73
N ALA A 172 1.22 9.00 14.10
CA ALA A 172 2.35 9.10 15.01
C ALA A 172 3.63 9.63 14.35
N GLU A 173 3.98 9.11 13.17
CA GLU A 173 5.27 9.38 12.53
C GLU A 173 5.40 10.80 11.99
N THR A 174 4.40 11.26 11.22
CA THR A 174 4.43 12.56 10.56
C THR A 174 3.03 13.19 10.54
N PRO A 175 2.57 13.76 11.68
CA PRO A 175 1.21 14.28 11.80
C PRO A 175 0.87 15.37 10.78
N GLN A 176 1.87 16.14 10.33
CA GLN A 176 1.74 17.15 9.28
C GLN A 176 1.17 16.58 7.96
N PHE A 177 1.48 15.32 7.62
CA PHE A 177 1.08 14.67 6.37
C PHE A 177 -0.10 13.71 6.55
N PHE A 178 -0.67 13.62 7.74
CA PHE A 178 -1.71 12.64 8.07
C PHE A 178 -2.97 12.79 7.20
N ALA A 179 -3.47 14.02 6.96
CA ALA A 179 -4.64 14.24 6.08
C ALA A 179 -4.41 13.70 4.66
N SER A 180 -3.26 14.01 4.06
CA SER A 180 -2.89 13.47 2.74
C SER A 180 -2.72 11.94 2.75
N SER A 181 -2.34 11.37 3.89
CA SER A 181 -2.13 9.93 4.07
C SER A 181 -3.46 9.18 4.24
N ILE A 182 -4.45 9.79 4.87
CA ILE A 182 -5.83 9.29 4.86
C ILE A 182 -6.33 9.21 3.41
N CYS A 183 -6.07 10.21 2.58
CA CYS A 183 -6.50 10.20 1.18
C CYS A 183 -5.94 9.00 0.39
N ILE A 184 -4.67 8.64 0.59
CA ILE A 184 -4.07 7.49 -0.13
C ILE A 184 -4.61 6.15 0.39
N LEU A 185 -4.91 6.07 1.68
CA LEU A 185 -5.48 4.89 2.31
C LEU A 185 -6.91 4.68 1.83
N LEU A 186 -7.73 5.73 1.86
CA LEU A 186 -9.09 5.73 1.35
C LEU A 186 -9.13 5.45 -0.16
N ALA A 187 -8.26 6.08 -0.96
CA ALA A 187 -8.23 5.81 -2.41
C ALA A 187 -7.95 4.33 -2.71
N ALA A 188 -7.03 3.71 -1.96
CA ALA A 188 -6.70 2.31 -2.12
C ALA A 188 -7.81 1.35 -1.65
N GLU A 189 -8.59 1.72 -0.63
CA GLU A 189 -9.75 0.94 -0.17
C GLU A 189 -10.98 1.14 -1.08
N LEU A 190 -11.23 2.37 -1.53
CA LEU A 190 -12.36 2.71 -2.40
C LEU A 190 -12.21 2.13 -3.80
N TYR A 191 -11.00 2.10 -4.36
CA TYR A 191 -10.76 1.57 -5.70
C TYR A 191 -11.29 0.14 -5.92
N PRO A 192 -10.94 -0.87 -5.10
CA PRO A 192 -11.46 -2.23 -5.24
C PRO A 192 -12.97 -2.31 -5.00
N ILE A 193 -13.53 -1.48 -4.10
CA ILE A 193 -14.98 -1.41 -3.85
C ILE A 193 -15.72 -0.89 -5.08
N ILE A 194 -15.28 0.23 -5.66
CA ILE A 194 -15.85 0.84 -6.87
C ILE A 194 -15.77 -0.15 -8.05
N LYS A 195 -14.67 -0.89 -8.17
CA LYS A 195 -14.50 -1.90 -9.23
C LYS A 195 -15.13 -3.25 -8.91
N ARG A 196 -15.72 -3.44 -7.72
CA ARG A 196 -16.26 -4.73 -7.22
C ARG A 196 -15.25 -5.88 -7.37
N ARG A 197 -13.95 -5.56 -7.21
CA ARG A 197 -12.81 -6.46 -7.37
C ARG A 197 -11.88 -6.32 -6.17
N PRO A 198 -12.20 -6.99 -5.04
CA PRO A 198 -11.43 -6.89 -3.81
C PRO A 198 -9.96 -7.28 -3.96
N GLU A 199 -9.66 -8.18 -4.89
CA GLU A 199 -8.32 -8.64 -5.23
C GLU A 199 -7.35 -7.53 -5.71
N LEU A 200 -7.88 -6.37 -6.13
CA LEU A 200 -7.09 -5.25 -6.61
C LEU A 200 -6.56 -4.34 -5.49
N TYR A 201 -6.80 -4.69 -4.22
CA TYR A 201 -6.40 -3.86 -3.10
C TYR A 201 -4.87 -3.62 -3.06
N ILE A 202 -4.06 -4.68 -3.16
CA ILE A 202 -2.59 -4.55 -3.09
C ILE A 202 -2.04 -3.74 -4.26
N ILE A 203 -2.50 -3.97 -5.50
CA ILE A 203 -2.05 -3.19 -6.65
C ILE A 203 -2.48 -1.71 -6.55
N ALA A 204 -3.67 -1.44 -6.02
CA ALA A 204 -4.10 -0.07 -5.74
C ALA A 204 -3.17 0.58 -4.70
N ARG A 205 -2.85 -0.12 -3.61
CA ARG A 205 -1.91 0.36 -2.58
C ARG A 205 -0.54 0.70 -3.15
N VAL A 206 0.04 -0.19 -3.96
CA VAL A 206 1.35 0.03 -4.62
C VAL A 206 1.34 1.33 -5.41
N TYR A 207 0.35 1.53 -6.29
CA TYR A 207 0.29 2.74 -7.11
C TYR A 207 -0.07 4.00 -6.32
N THR A 208 -0.99 3.95 -5.36
CA THR A 208 -1.32 5.13 -4.53
C THR A 208 -0.13 5.57 -3.69
N LEU A 209 0.60 4.62 -3.10
CA LEU A 209 1.75 4.92 -2.26
C LEU A 209 2.91 5.47 -3.09
N ALA A 210 3.22 4.84 -4.21
CA ALA A 210 4.26 5.31 -5.12
C ALA A 210 3.95 6.71 -5.67
N ALA A 211 2.69 6.97 -6.06
CA ALA A 211 2.28 8.27 -6.58
C ALA A 211 2.35 9.35 -5.50
N HIS A 212 1.90 9.04 -4.29
CA HIS A 212 1.96 9.97 -3.18
C HIS A 212 3.40 10.32 -2.79
N LEU A 213 4.27 9.33 -2.64
CA LEU A 213 5.67 9.56 -2.30
C LEU A 213 6.39 10.35 -3.40
N LEU A 214 6.12 10.07 -4.68
CA LEU A 214 6.69 10.83 -5.79
C LEU A 214 6.22 12.29 -5.76
N LEU A 215 4.91 12.53 -5.60
CA LEU A 215 4.38 13.89 -5.49
C LEU A 215 4.94 14.64 -4.29
N ARG A 216 5.09 13.96 -3.14
CA ARG A 216 5.69 14.53 -1.93
C ARG A 216 7.17 14.87 -2.14
N ALA A 217 7.91 14.04 -2.89
CA ALA A 217 9.32 14.28 -3.18
C ALA A 217 9.53 15.41 -4.20
N CYS A 218 8.67 15.51 -5.21
CA CYS A 218 8.75 16.57 -6.23
C CYS A 218 8.17 17.91 -5.75
N PHE A 219 7.16 17.88 -4.87
CA PHE A 219 6.44 19.07 -4.40
C PHE A 219 6.34 19.08 -2.87
N VAL A 220 7.46 19.36 -2.20
CA VAL A 220 7.58 19.27 -0.74
C VAL A 220 6.56 20.13 0.02
N ASN A 221 6.24 21.31 -0.49
CA ASN A 221 5.31 22.24 0.15
C ASN A 221 3.84 22.01 -0.22
N LEU A 222 3.51 21.13 -1.16
CA LEU A 222 2.14 20.95 -1.65
C LEU A 222 1.19 20.51 -0.53
N PHE A 223 1.52 19.42 0.17
CA PHE A 223 0.67 18.87 1.23
C PHE A 223 0.66 19.71 2.50
N PRO A 224 1.80 20.23 3.01
CA PRO A 224 1.79 21.17 4.13
C PRO A 224 1.01 22.45 3.85
N THR A 225 0.98 22.95 2.62
CA THR A 225 0.24 24.20 2.32
C THR A 225 -1.27 23.96 2.22
N LEU A 226 -1.68 22.79 1.71
CA LEU A 226 -3.08 22.51 1.41
C LEU A 226 -3.80 21.68 2.47
N MET A 227 -3.08 20.86 3.23
CA MET A 227 -3.61 19.80 4.09
C MET A 227 -2.75 19.55 5.34
N ASP A 228 -2.15 20.57 5.94
CA ASP A 228 -1.38 20.39 7.18
C ASP A 228 -2.28 19.89 8.31
N SER A 229 -2.07 18.68 8.80
CA SER A 229 -2.85 18.09 9.90
C SER A 229 -2.10 18.05 11.23
N THR A 230 -1.07 18.88 11.41
CA THR A 230 -0.29 18.92 12.65
C THR A 230 -1.17 19.20 13.88
N THR A 231 -2.20 20.04 13.74
CA THR A 231 -3.14 20.38 14.82
C THR A 231 -4.06 19.23 15.20
N TRP A 232 -4.15 18.18 14.38
CA TRP A 232 -5.00 17.01 14.68
C TRP A 232 -4.32 16.02 15.61
N TYR A 233 -3.01 16.16 15.82
CA TYR A 233 -2.24 15.22 16.62
C TYR A 233 -2.60 15.30 18.10
N ASN A 234 -2.88 14.14 18.69
CA ASN A 234 -3.10 13.96 20.10
C ASN A 234 -2.51 12.60 20.52
N ALA A 235 -1.61 12.63 21.51
CA ALA A 235 -0.91 11.45 21.99
C ALA A 235 -1.85 10.41 22.63
N ASP A 236 -2.93 10.84 23.30
CA ASP A 236 -3.91 9.93 23.88
C ASP A 236 -4.68 9.21 22.79
N VAL A 237 -5.10 9.94 21.75
CA VAL A 237 -5.79 9.36 20.58
C VAL A 237 -4.89 8.35 19.89
N MET A 238 -3.60 8.65 19.71
CA MET A 238 -2.62 7.71 19.15
C MET A 238 -2.57 6.40 19.95
N ASN A 239 -2.45 6.48 21.28
CA ASN A 239 -2.34 5.32 22.15
C ASN A 239 -3.64 4.48 22.16
N TYR A 240 -4.79 5.12 22.32
CA TYR A 240 -6.08 4.42 22.28
C TYR A 240 -6.34 3.78 20.92
N TRP A 241 -5.97 4.44 19.82
CA TRP A 241 -6.10 3.87 18.48
C TRP A 241 -5.23 2.62 18.33
N GLY A 242 -3.97 2.67 18.78
CA GLY A 242 -3.09 1.49 18.82
C GLY A 242 -3.70 0.33 19.63
N MET A 243 -4.29 0.62 20.79
CA MET A 243 -4.97 -0.37 21.64
C MET A 243 -6.19 -0.99 20.96
N ILE A 244 -7.03 -0.17 20.30
CA ILE A 244 -8.20 -0.64 19.55
C ILE A 244 -7.75 -1.55 18.40
N ASN A 245 -6.75 -1.13 17.63
CA ASN A 245 -6.17 -1.94 16.56
C ASN A 245 -5.67 -3.29 17.09
N PHE A 246 -5.02 -3.29 18.26
CA PHE A 246 -4.55 -4.51 18.91
C PHE A 246 -5.70 -5.42 19.37
N ALA A 247 -6.74 -4.84 19.97
CA ALA A 247 -7.93 -5.58 20.39
C ALA A 247 -8.68 -6.22 19.20
N LEU A 248 -8.61 -5.62 18.01
CA LEU A 248 -9.26 -6.13 16.80
C LEU A 248 -8.40 -7.18 16.06
N ILE A 249 -7.07 -7.00 16.00
CA ILE A 249 -6.17 -7.93 15.29
C ILE A 249 -6.06 -9.27 16.03
N VAL A 250 -6.12 -9.30 17.36
CA VAL A 250 -5.96 -10.54 18.13
C VAL A 250 -7.05 -11.58 17.78
N PRO A 251 -8.36 -11.27 17.88
CA PRO A 251 -9.41 -12.18 17.41
C PRO A 251 -9.28 -12.53 15.93
N PHE A 252 -8.86 -11.58 15.10
CA PHE A 252 -8.66 -11.81 13.67
C PHE A 252 -7.55 -12.83 13.40
N VAL A 253 -6.45 -12.81 14.14
CA VAL A 253 -5.36 -13.79 14.03
C VAL A 253 -5.85 -15.18 14.38
N PHE A 254 -6.60 -15.33 15.48
CA PHE A 254 -7.20 -16.62 15.85
C PHE A 254 -8.13 -17.14 14.75
N TRP A 255 -9.00 -16.27 14.21
CA TRP A 255 -9.86 -16.63 13.10
C TRP A 255 -9.05 -17.02 11.84
N HIS A 256 -8.01 -16.25 11.50
CA HIS A 256 -7.17 -16.51 10.34
C HIS A 256 -6.47 -17.88 10.44
N MET A 257 -5.87 -18.18 11.59
CA MET A 257 -5.23 -19.46 11.87
C MET A 257 -6.24 -20.61 11.87
N TRP A 258 -7.43 -20.40 12.42
CA TRP A 258 -8.51 -21.38 12.38
C TRP A 258 -8.97 -21.70 10.95
N GLN A 259 -9.09 -20.69 10.08
CA GLN A 259 -9.43 -20.90 8.67
C GLN A 259 -8.35 -21.69 7.92
N LEU A 260 -7.08 -21.45 8.24
CA LEU A 260 -5.96 -22.23 7.70
C LEU A 260 -5.99 -23.68 8.19
N HIS A 261 -6.21 -23.90 9.48
CA HIS A 261 -6.25 -25.24 10.08
C HIS A 261 -7.45 -26.07 9.58
N THR A 262 -8.61 -25.46 9.42
CA THR A 262 -9.84 -26.13 8.95
C THR A 262 -9.95 -26.27 7.43
N GLY A 263 -8.96 -25.80 6.67
CA GLY A 263 -8.95 -25.86 5.19
C GLY A 263 -9.94 -24.92 4.49
N LYS A 264 -10.74 -24.15 5.25
CA LYS A 264 -11.74 -23.20 4.71
C LYS A 264 -11.13 -21.91 4.14
N ALA A 265 -9.83 -21.70 4.34
CA ALA A 265 -9.09 -20.55 3.83
C ALA A 265 -9.21 -20.37 2.31
N GLU A 266 -9.36 -21.45 1.53
CA GLU A 266 -9.52 -21.36 0.08
C GLU A 266 -10.80 -20.62 -0.34
N VAL A 267 -11.88 -20.77 0.44
CA VAL A 267 -13.15 -20.06 0.21
C VAL A 267 -13.12 -18.70 0.89
N SER A 268 -12.68 -18.63 2.15
CA SER A 268 -12.71 -17.42 2.96
C SER A 268 -11.76 -16.33 2.45
N PHE A 269 -10.53 -16.68 2.03
CA PHE A 269 -9.53 -15.70 1.58
C PHE A 269 -9.81 -15.25 0.14
N ARG A 270 -10.33 -16.15 -0.70
CA ARG A 270 -10.83 -15.81 -2.04
C ARG A 270 -12.23 -15.18 -2.03
N ARG A 271 -12.80 -14.92 -0.84
CA ARG A 271 -14.11 -14.30 -0.61
C ARG A 271 -15.24 -14.98 -1.40
N GLY A 272 -15.25 -16.31 -1.42
CA GLY A 272 -16.24 -17.13 -2.12
C GLY A 272 -16.04 -17.22 -3.64
N ARG A 273 -15.01 -16.59 -4.22
CA ARG A 273 -14.59 -16.85 -5.60
C ARG A 273 -13.65 -18.05 -5.61
N THR A 274 -14.21 -19.24 -5.52
CA THR A 274 -13.56 -20.41 -6.13
C THR A 274 -13.49 -20.12 -7.62
N GLU A 275 -12.34 -19.65 -8.12
CA GLU A 275 -12.03 -19.90 -9.53
C GLU A 275 -12.04 -21.44 -9.67
N LEU A 276 -13.15 -21.95 -10.20
CA LEU A 276 -13.25 -23.31 -10.71
C LEU A 276 -12.13 -23.45 -11.74
N ASN A 277 -11.20 -24.35 -11.43
CA ASN A 277 -10.17 -24.98 -12.28
C ASN A 277 -10.04 -24.45 -13.71
#